data_AF-A0A1Y4DUG2-F1
#
_entry.id   AF-A0A1Y4DUG2-F1
#
_cell.length_a   1.000
_cell.length_b   1.000
_cell.length_c   1.000
_cell.angle_alpha   90.00
_cell.angle_beta   90.00
_cell.angle_gamma   90.00
#
_symmetry.space_group_name_H-M   'P 1'
#
loop_
_entity.id
_entity.type
_entity.pdbx_description
1 polymer ?
#
loop_
_entity_poly.entity_id
_entity_poly.type
_entity_poly.pdbx_seq_one_letter_code
_entity_poly.pdbx_strand_id
1 'polypeptide(L)'
;MAGLDIDVQHFDIPRIVSVYPDRAGVRWWTKAWFNNRDEGEPSVEITRQAAILFLHDRIDKDGWLEEHFPKQMEVYHRAIEQTREQLISMKN
;
A
#
# COMPACT_ATOMS: atom_id res chain seq x y z
N MET A 1 20.10 4.10 33.77
CA MET A 1 18.77 4.15 33.15
C MET A 1 18.96 3.88 31.67
N ALA A 2 18.87 2.61 31.26
CA ALA A 2 18.96 2.27 29.84
C ALA A 2 17.67 2.75 29.17
N GLY A 3 17.80 3.70 28.25
CA GLY A 3 16.69 4.16 27.43
C GLY A 3 16.03 2.94 26.79
N LEU A 4 14.75 2.76 27.07
CA LEU A 4 13.87 1.88 26.32
C LEU A 4 13.74 2.48 24.91
N ASP A 5 14.80 2.33 24.10
CA ASP A 5 14.70 2.32 22.65
C ASP A 5 13.67 1.24 22.37
N ILE A 6 12.43 1.68 22.14
CA ILE A 6 11.49 0.84 21.44
C ILE A 6 12.17 0.62 20.12
N ASP A 7 12.63 -0.60 19.90
CA ASP A 7 12.78 -1.11 18.56
C ASP A 7 11.37 -1.02 17.97
N VAL A 8 11.00 0.14 17.42
CA VAL A 8 9.79 0.36 16.64
C VAL A 8 10.03 -0.44 15.37
N GLN A 9 9.98 -1.75 15.53
CA GLN A 9 9.92 -2.71 14.45
C GLN A 9 8.77 -2.20 13.59
N HIS A 10 9.12 -1.80 12.38
CA HIS A 10 8.25 -1.12 11.43
C HIS A 10 6.93 -1.88 11.33
N PHE A 11 5.88 -1.34 11.96
CA PHE A 11 4.53 -1.87 11.84
C PHE A 11 4.02 -1.51 10.45
N ASP A 12 4.36 -2.33 9.45
CA ASP A 12 3.80 -2.24 8.10
C ASP A 12 2.69 -3.29 7.95
N ILE A 13 1.63 -2.89 7.26
CA ILE A 13 0.54 -3.79 6.90
C ILE A 13 0.84 -4.30 5.49
N PRO A 14 0.88 -5.61 5.26
CA PRO A 14 1.24 -6.17 3.97
C PRO A 14 0.35 -5.64 2.84
N ARG A 15 1.00 -5.15 1.78
CA ARG A 15 0.37 -4.59 0.58
C ARG A 15 1.09 -5.09 -0.65
N ILE A 16 0.33 -5.64 -1.59
CA ILE A 16 0.82 -6.14 -2.87
C ILE A 16 0.12 -5.38 -3.98
N VAL A 17 0.86 -4.99 -5.00
CA VAL A 17 0.34 -4.34 -6.22
C VAL A 17 0.79 -5.14 -7.42
N SER A 18 -0.12 -5.34 -8.37
CA SER A 18 0.16 -5.92 -9.67
C SER A 18 -0.34 -5.00 -10.77
N VAL A 19 0.45 -4.86 -11.83
CA VAL A 19 0.11 -4.13 -13.04
C VAL A 19 0.22 -5.09 -14.22
N TYR A 20 -0.82 -5.16 -15.05
CA TYR A 20 -0.88 -6.10 -16.15
C TYR A 20 -1.67 -5.57 -17.36
N PRO A 21 -1.24 -5.90 -18.59
CA PRO A 21 -2.00 -5.60 -19.80
C PRO A 21 -3.06 -6.67 -20.10
N ASP A 22 -3.96 -6.37 -21.03
CA ASP A 22 -4.73 -7.40 -21.74
C ASP A 22 -3.81 -8.23 -22.64
N ARG A 23 -4.38 -9.27 -23.27
CA ARG A 23 -3.65 -10.13 -24.22
C ARG A 23 -3.09 -9.36 -25.42
N ALA A 24 -3.65 -8.20 -25.77
CA ALA A 24 -3.24 -7.40 -26.92
C ALA A 24 -2.21 -6.32 -26.55
N GLY A 25 -1.94 -6.09 -25.25
CA GLY A 25 -1.09 -4.99 -24.79
C GLY A 25 -1.76 -3.61 -24.84
N VAL A 26 -3.07 -3.53 -25.11
CA VAL A 26 -3.79 -2.28 -25.40
C VAL A 26 -4.31 -1.66 -24.11
N ARG A 27 -5.13 -2.39 -23.36
CA ARG A 27 -5.64 -1.94 -22.06
C ARG A 27 -4.76 -2.46 -20.94
N TRP A 28 -4.66 -1.67 -19.88
CA TRP A 28 -3.82 -1.96 -18.72
C TRP A 28 -4.65 -1.82 -17.45
N TRP A 29 -4.36 -2.66 -16.47
CA TRP A 29 -5.01 -2.62 -15.17
C TRP A 29 -4.00 -2.70 -14.04
N THR A 30 -4.37 -2.11 -12.92
CA THR A 30 -3.75 -2.32 -11.61
C THR A 30 -4.71 -3.10 -10.70
N LYS A 31 -4.17 -3.98 -9.87
CA LYS A 31 -4.89 -4.69 -8.81
C LYS A 31 -4.03 -4.70 -7.55
N ALA A 32 -4.67 -4.51 -6.40
CA ALA A 32 -3.99 -4.48 -5.11
C ALA A 32 -4.62 -5.43 -4.10
N TRP A 33 -3.80 -5.92 -3.18
CA TRP A 33 -4.20 -6.73 -2.03
C TRP A 33 -3.67 -6.07 -0.77
N PHE A 34 -4.52 -6.01 0.25
CA PHE A 34 -4.21 -5.38 1.53
C PHE A 34 -4.39 -6.39 2.66
N ASN A 35 -3.53 -6.31 3.66
CA ASN A 35 -3.65 -7.02 4.94
C ASN A 35 -3.85 -8.53 4.77
N ASN A 36 -3.03 -9.16 3.90
CA ASN A 36 -3.04 -10.60 3.63
C ASN A 36 -4.41 -11.18 3.20
N ARG A 37 -5.31 -10.36 2.66
CA ARG A 37 -6.55 -10.86 2.06
C ARG A 37 -6.23 -11.63 0.78
N ASP A 38 -6.84 -12.80 0.62
CA ASP A 38 -6.74 -13.58 -0.62
C ASP A 38 -7.46 -12.88 -1.79
N GLU A 39 -8.60 -12.24 -1.49
CA GLU A 39 -9.32 -11.42 -2.44
C GLU A 39 -8.73 -10.01 -2.50
N GLY A 40 -8.28 -9.63 -3.69
CA GLY A 40 -7.78 -8.28 -3.95
C GLY A 40 -8.89 -7.34 -4.38
N GLU A 41 -8.64 -6.05 -4.24
CA GLU A 41 -9.54 -4.98 -4.64
C GLU A 41 -9.93 -5.07 -6.12
N PRO A 42 -11.10 -4.55 -6.54
CA PRO A 42 -11.48 -4.52 -7.95
C PRO A 42 -10.38 -3.89 -8.82
N SER A 43 -10.08 -4.53 -9.96
CA SER A 43 -9.07 -4.02 -10.88
C SER A 43 -9.47 -2.66 -11.43
N VAL A 44 -8.53 -1.72 -11.43
CA VAL A 44 -8.73 -0.36 -11.95
C VAL A 44 -8.00 -0.25 -13.29
N GLU A 45 -8.70 0.22 -14.33
CA GLU A 45 -8.07 0.48 -15.63
C GLU A 45 -7.14 1.69 -15.52
N ILE A 46 -5.94 1.56 -16.06
CA ILE A 46 -4.89 2.58 -16.04
C ILE A 46 -4.36 2.82 -17.45
N THR A 47 -3.66 3.93 -17.64
CA THR A 47 -2.96 4.16 -18.90
C THR A 47 -1.70 3.31 -18.98
N ARG A 48 -1.31 2.93 -20.20
CA ARG A 48 -0.01 2.30 -20.46
C ARG A 48 1.15 3.14 -19.94
N GLN A 49 1.05 4.47 -20.01
CA GLN A 49 2.09 5.37 -19.53
C GLN A 49 2.25 5.29 -18.00
N ALA A 50 1.14 5.30 -17.25
CA ALA A 50 1.18 5.13 -15.80
C ALA A 50 1.78 3.77 -15.42
N ALA A 51 1.37 2.70 -16.11
CA ALA A 51 1.92 1.36 -15.91
C ALA A 51 3.45 1.31 -16.11
N ILE A 52 3.96 1.92 -17.19
CA ILE A 52 5.40 2.00 -17.47
C ILE A 52 6.11 2.78 -16.36
N LEU A 53 5.57 3.92 -15.92
CA LEU A 53 6.18 4.72 -14.86
C LEU A 53 6.27 3.92 -13.55
N PHE A 54 5.22 3.20 -13.17
CA PHE A 54 5.22 2.34 -11.99
C PHE A 54 6.22 1.19 -12.10
N LEU A 55 6.23 0.47 -13.24
CA LEU A 55 7.14 -0.67 -13.46
C LEU A 55 8.62 -0.27 -13.54
N HIS A 56 8.91 1.01 -13.80
CA HIS A 56 10.25 1.57 -13.80
C HIS A 56 10.61 2.31 -12.50
N ASP A 57 9.85 2.07 -11.42
CA ASP A 57 10.03 2.68 -10.09
C ASP A 57 10.07 4.23 -10.14
N ARG A 58 9.36 4.83 -11.11
CA ARG A 58 9.21 6.29 -11.23
C ARG A 58 8.04 6.82 -10.41
N ILE A 59 7.16 5.92 -9.96
CA ILE A 59 6.07 6.19 -9.01
C ILE A 59 6.26 5.16 -7.90
N ASP A 60 6.33 5.62 -6.65
CA ASP A 60 6.47 4.72 -5.51
C ASP A 60 5.16 4.00 -5.19
N LYS A 61 5.26 2.91 -4.42
CA LYS A 61 4.12 2.05 -4.10
C LYS A 61 3.04 2.78 -3.30
N ASP A 62 3.41 3.70 -2.41
CA ASP A 62 2.45 4.39 -1.56
C ASP A 62 1.67 5.42 -2.38
N GLY A 63 2.36 6.24 -3.18
CA GLY A 63 1.73 7.17 -4.13
C GLY A 63 0.84 6.47 -5.16
N TRP A 64 1.27 5.32 -5.67
CA TRP A 64 0.44 4.51 -6.59
C TRP A 64 -0.85 4.00 -5.93
N LEU A 65 -0.75 3.53 -4.68
CA LEU A 65 -1.90 3.04 -3.92
C LEU A 65 -2.82 4.17 -3.48
N GLU A 66 -2.29 5.35 -3.15
CA GLU A 66 -3.07 6.55 -2.83
C GLU A 66 -3.89 7.03 -4.04
N GLU A 67 -3.32 6.99 -5.24
CA GLU A 67 -4.01 7.39 -6.47
C GLU A 67 -5.12 6.43 -6.86
N HIS A 68 -4.86 5.11 -6.84
CA HIS A 68 -5.77 4.11 -7.40
C HIS A 68 -6.64 3.39 -6.36
N PHE A 69 -6.23 3.36 -5.09
CA PHE A 69 -6.94 2.68 -3.99
C PHE A 69 -7.03 3.57 -2.73
N PRO A 70 -7.52 4.83 -2.84
CA PRO A 70 -7.45 5.83 -1.77
C PRO A 70 -8.17 5.41 -0.48
N LYS A 71 -9.30 4.71 -0.59
CA LYS A 71 -10.08 4.27 0.58
C LYS A 71 -9.31 3.23 1.40
N GLN A 72 -8.61 2.33 0.74
CA GLN A 72 -7.80 1.30 1.37
C GLN A 72 -6.55 1.93 2.01
N MET A 73 -5.96 2.93 1.37
CA MET A 73 -4.85 3.70 1.96
C MET A 73 -5.28 4.52 3.18
N GLU A 74 -6.47 5.12 3.16
CA GLU A 74 -7.04 5.81 4.33
C GLU A 74 -7.17 4.87 5.54
N VAL A 75 -7.66 3.64 5.32
CA VAL A 75 -7.75 2.61 6.38
C VAL A 75 -6.36 2.17 6.84
N TYR A 76 -5.42 1.99 5.90
CA TYR A 76 -4.03 1.64 6.18
C TYR A 76 -3.34 2.67 7.10
N HIS A 77 -3.41 3.95 6.76
CA HIS A 77 -2.81 5.02 7.56
C HIS A 77 -3.43 5.08 8.97
N ARG A 78 -4.76 5.00 9.06
CA ARG A 78 -5.46 4.96 10.35
C ARG A 78 -5.02 3.81 11.22
N ALA A 79 -4.85 2.61 10.65
CA ALA A 79 -4.44 1.43 11.41
C ALA A 79 -3.01 1.58 11.97
N ILE A 80 -2.10 2.19 11.22
CA ILE A 80 -0.74 2.48 11.68
C ILE A 80 -0.74 3.54 12.77
N GLU A 81 -1.49 4.63 12.59
CA GLU A 81 -1.63 5.69 13.60
C GLU A 81 -2.19 5.15 14.90
N GLN A 82 -3.26 4.36 14.84
CA GLN A 82 -3.86 3.71 16.01
C GLN A 82 -2.87 2.78 16.73
N THR A 83 -2.11 1.98 15.99
CA THR A 83 -1.09 1.09 16.57
C THR A 83 -0.03 1.91 17.31
N ARG A 84 0.38 3.06 16.73
CA ARG A 84 1.34 3.97 17.36
C ARG A 84 0.80 4.59 18.64
N GLU A 85 -0.44 5.08 18.63
CA GLU A 85 -1.09 5.66 19.81
C GLU A 85 -1.24 4.65 20.96
N GLN A 86 -1.64 3.41 20.65
CA GLN A 86 -1.73 2.34 21.62
C GLN A 86 -0.39 2.06 22.30
N LEU A 87 0.70 1.97 21.53
CA LEU A 87 2.05 1.75 22.06
C LEU A 87 2.52 2.91 22.95
N ILE A 88 2.18 4.15 22.61
CA ILE A 88 2.49 5.32 23.44
C ILE A 88 1.68 5.27 24.75
N SER A 89 0.38 4.96 24.68
CA SER A 89 -0.47 4.88 25.87
C SER A 89 -0.03 3.78 26.83
N MET A 90 0.52 2.66 26.35
CA MET A 90 1.04 1.58 27.21
C MET A 90 2.32 1.95 27.97
N LYS A 91 3.01 3.02 27.54
CA LYS A 91 4.26 3.48 28.15
C LYS A 91 4.07 4.58 29.21
N ASN A 92 2.89 5.19 29.25
CA ASN A 92 2.49 6.21 30.22
C ASN A 92 1.79 5.56 31.41
#